data_AF-A0A8B8C7Y6-F1
#
_entry.id   AF-A0A8B8C7Y6-F1
#
_cell.length_a   1.000
_cell.length_b   1.000
_cell.length_c   1.000
_cell.angle_alpha   90.00
_cell.angle_beta   90.00
_cell.angle_gamma   90.00
#
_symmetry.space_group_name_H-M   'P 1'
#
loop_
_entity.id
_entity.type
_entity.pdbx_description
1 polymer ?
#
loop_
_entity_poly.entity_id
_entity_poly.type
_entity_poly.pdbx_seq_one_letter_code
_entity_poly.pdbx_strand_id
1 'polypeptide(L)'
;MAGFFLYVSNTTSKENGHLCFHEIQTVNSTPSADQKINCPVHGRYVIYYNERLPGVDYPSYYSEFAFYELCELEVYGCRQVGVYGLDCNKPCPVNCQERRCVINTGHCLGCLSGYQGLTCSQVCKQGFFGDECSRRCGNCRNQQTCHHINGSCLNGCDEGVKGWNCTTECDPSFYGKHCIHNCSENCNVTGSCDRFFGECEGGCKPGWTGITCKQISTASEESQVSAIVGGIFAVIVVILIAVAVVILYKRLNPRISRQQTAGNKRTDSSNNQKNEDSENYTQLQVSNEACQYDVLKNCLK
;
A
#
# COMPACT_ATOMS: atom_id res chain seq x y z
N MET A 1 2.14 -31.90 41.84
CA MET A 1 2.39 -30.49 42.27
C MET A 1 1.21 -29.65 41.80
N ALA A 2 0.67 -28.76 42.62
CA ALA A 2 -0.17 -27.70 42.03
C ALA A 2 0.72 -26.86 41.10
N GLY A 3 0.24 -26.57 39.89
CA GLY A 3 1.01 -25.81 38.91
C GLY A 3 1.31 -24.37 39.35
N PHE A 4 2.05 -23.66 38.51
CA PHE A 4 2.58 -22.33 38.80
C PHE A 4 2.26 -21.34 37.68
N PHE A 5 2.29 -20.07 38.04
CA PHE A 5 2.23 -18.94 37.13
C PHE A 5 3.63 -18.34 36.98
N LEU A 6 4.01 -17.96 35.77
CA LEU A 6 5.21 -17.17 35.49
C LEU A 6 4.78 -15.80 35.01
N TYR A 7 5.16 -14.75 35.76
CA TYR A 7 4.96 -13.36 35.37
C TYR A 7 6.30 -12.71 35.02
N VAL A 8 6.27 -11.75 34.10
CA VAL A 8 7.40 -10.83 33.86
C VAL A 8 6.96 -9.41 34.19
N SER A 9 7.70 -8.74 35.09
CA SER A 9 7.33 -7.44 35.66
C SER A 9 8.51 -6.46 35.65
N ASN A 10 8.22 -5.17 35.55
CA ASN A 10 9.21 -4.10 35.80
C ASN A 10 9.32 -3.74 37.29
N THR A 11 8.44 -4.28 38.13
CA THR A 11 8.46 -4.11 39.61
C THR A 11 8.60 -5.47 40.30
N THR A 12 8.89 -5.48 41.60
CA THR A 12 8.93 -6.70 42.42
C THR A 12 7.55 -7.28 42.76
N SER A 13 6.48 -6.76 42.14
CA SER A 13 5.08 -7.17 42.34
C SER A 13 4.56 -7.92 41.10
N LYS A 14 3.78 -8.97 41.35
CA LYS A 14 3.12 -9.80 40.32
C LYS A 14 1.87 -9.11 39.75
N GLU A 15 1.23 -8.24 40.53
CA GLU A 15 0.02 -7.48 40.17
C GLU A 15 0.28 -6.55 38.97
N ASN A 16 1.50 -6.04 38.86
CA ASN A 16 1.97 -5.22 37.74
C ASN A 16 2.65 -6.06 36.63
N GLY A 17 2.64 -7.38 36.74
CA GLY A 17 3.34 -8.30 35.86
C GLY A 17 2.48 -8.80 34.70
N HIS A 18 3.10 -8.98 33.53
CA HIS A 18 2.49 -9.69 32.42
C HIS A 18 2.52 -11.20 32.68
N LEU A 19 1.37 -11.87 32.64
CA LEU A 19 1.29 -13.33 32.76
C LEU A 19 1.82 -13.99 31.49
N CYS A 20 2.97 -14.64 31.60
CA CYS A 20 3.66 -15.30 30.49
C CYS A 20 3.25 -16.77 30.33
N PHE A 21 2.99 -17.47 31.43
CA PHE A 21 2.70 -18.90 31.44
C PHE A 21 1.91 -19.29 32.68
N HIS A 22 1.08 -20.32 32.55
CA HIS A 22 0.31 -20.93 33.64
C HIS A 22 0.29 -22.45 33.41
N GLU A 23 0.99 -23.19 34.27
CA GLU A 23 0.99 -24.65 34.27
C GLU A 23 -0.34 -25.14 34.89
N ILE A 24 -1.18 -25.80 34.10
CA ILE A 24 -2.41 -26.45 34.60
C ILE A 24 -2.17 -27.95 34.66
N GLN A 25 -1.84 -28.46 35.85
CA GLN A 25 -1.57 -29.89 36.05
C GLN A 25 -2.86 -30.71 35.98
N THR A 26 -3.18 -31.20 34.78
CA THR A 26 -4.37 -32.02 34.47
C THR A 26 -4.20 -33.52 34.75
N VAL A 27 -2.99 -33.96 35.08
CA VAL A 27 -2.62 -35.37 35.30
C VAL A 27 -1.82 -35.54 36.58
N ASN A 28 -1.99 -36.69 37.25
CA ASN A 28 -1.24 -37.05 38.46
C ASN A 28 0.19 -37.50 38.13
N SER A 29 1.05 -36.55 37.76
CA SER A 29 2.48 -36.73 37.50
C SER A 29 3.24 -35.43 37.82
N THR A 30 4.57 -35.46 37.87
CA THR A 30 5.34 -34.20 37.90
C THR A 30 5.20 -33.46 36.56
N PRO A 31 5.29 -32.12 36.53
CA PRO A 31 5.51 -31.38 35.27
C PRO A 31 6.81 -31.86 34.60
N SER A 32 7.00 -31.49 33.33
CA SER A 32 8.29 -31.68 32.64
C SER A 32 9.41 -31.01 33.44
N ALA A 33 10.51 -31.72 33.69
CA ALA A 33 11.69 -31.16 34.35
C ALA A 33 12.32 -30.04 33.50
N ASP A 34 12.36 -30.25 32.17
CA ASP A 34 12.73 -29.23 31.21
C ASP A 34 11.48 -28.44 30.77
N GLN A 35 11.40 -27.15 31.12
CA GLN A 35 10.39 -26.24 30.57
C GLN A 35 11.07 -25.05 29.85
N LYS A 36 10.61 -24.75 28.64
CA LYS A 36 11.10 -23.63 27.81
C LYS A 36 9.97 -22.68 27.51
N ILE A 37 9.87 -21.62 28.32
CA ILE A 37 8.78 -20.65 28.29
C ILE A 37 9.20 -19.41 27.50
N ASN A 38 8.64 -19.21 26.31
CA ASN A 38 8.85 -18.01 25.52
C ASN A 38 7.89 -16.89 25.95
N CYS A 39 8.40 -15.83 26.59
CA CYS A 39 7.61 -14.62 26.86
C CYS A 39 8.21 -13.39 26.16
N PRO A 40 7.60 -12.88 25.07
CA PRO A 40 8.16 -11.80 24.25
C PRO A 40 7.85 -10.40 24.82
N VAL A 41 8.16 -10.17 26.10
CA VAL A 41 7.89 -8.91 26.81
C VAL A 41 9.14 -8.38 27.52
N HIS A 42 9.19 -7.07 27.78
CA HIS A 42 10.25 -6.46 28.58
C HIS A 42 9.87 -6.40 30.06
N GLY A 43 10.76 -6.90 30.91
CA GLY A 43 10.67 -6.76 32.36
C GLY A 43 12.05 -6.79 33.00
N ARG A 44 12.10 -6.50 34.29
CA ARG A 44 13.30 -6.58 35.15
C ARG A 44 13.29 -7.82 36.06
N TYR A 45 12.11 -8.36 36.34
CA TYR A 45 11.90 -9.48 37.25
C TYR A 45 11.08 -10.56 36.56
N VAL A 46 11.55 -11.81 36.64
CA VAL A 46 10.74 -13.01 36.42
C VAL A 46 10.20 -13.44 37.78
N ILE A 47 8.89 -13.61 37.90
CA ILE A 47 8.20 -13.94 39.16
C ILE A 47 7.48 -15.27 38.98
N TYR A 48 7.98 -16.30 39.65
CA TYR A 48 7.27 -17.57 39.82
C TYR A 48 6.28 -17.43 40.98
N TYR A 49 5.05 -17.89 40.77
CA TYR A 49 3.98 -17.77 41.74
C TYR A 49 3.11 -19.03 41.80
N ASN A 50 2.72 -19.43 43.01
CA ASN A 50 1.87 -20.59 43.31
C ASN A 50 1.03 -20.23 44.54
N GLU A 51 -0.27 -20.55 44.54
CA GLU A 51 -1.18 -20.17 45.62
C GLU A 51 -2.17 -21.29 45.99
N ARG A 52 -2.66 -21.24 47.24
CA ARG A 52 -3.87 -21.95 47.67
C ARG A 52 -4.85 -20.90 48.16
N LEU A 53 -6.03 -20.87 47.56
CA LEU A 53 -7.12 -20.02 47.99
C LEU A 53 -7.91 -20.75 49.09
N PRO A 54 -8.23 -20.09 50.22
CA PRO A 54 -8.99 -20.72 51.29
C PRO A 54 -10.42 -21.04 50.81
N GLY A 55 -10.90 -22.25 51.11
CA GLY A 55 -12.23 -22.70 50.71
C GLY A 55 -12.37 -23.14 49.24
N VAL A 56 -11.25 -23.36 48.53
CA VAL A 56 -11.25 -24.01 47.21
C VAL A 56 -10.83 -25.47 47.35
N ASP A 57 -11.67 -26.38 46.87
CA ASP A 57 -11.35 -27.81 46.78
C ASP A 57 -10.36 -28.08 45.65
N TYR A 58 -9.12 -28.42 46.00
CA TYR A 58 -8.07 -28.79 45.06
C TYR A 58 -8.03 -30.32 44.82
N PRO A 59 -7.56 -30.80 43.66
CA PRO A 59 -7.39 -32.24 43.41
C PRO A 59 -6.47 -32.91 44.45
N SER A 60 -6.79 -34.13 44.86
CA SER A 60 -6.08 -34.85 45.94
C SER A 60 -4.61 -35.20 45.67
N TYR A 61 -4.10 -34.95 44.46
CA TYR A 61 -2.69 -35.06 44.07
C TYR A 61 -1.94 -33.72 44.08
N TYR A 62 -2.60 -32.63 44.46
CA TYR A 62 -1.95 -31.36 44.79
C TYR A 62 -1.41 -31.40 46.24
N SER A 63 -0.36 -30.62 46.51
CA SER A 63 0.11 -30.44 47.89
C SER A 63 -0.80 -29.45 48.63
N GLU A 64 -1.09 -29.77 49.88
CA GLU A 64 -1.82 -28.94 50.86
C GLU A 64 -1.25 -27.51 50.93
N PHE A 65 0.07 -27.36 50.86
CA PHE A 65 0.76 -26.08 50.91
C PHE A 65 1.15 -25.58 49.52
N ALA A 66 1.19 -24.25 49.35
CA ALA A 66 1.82 -23.61 48.20
C ALA A 66 3.31 -23.39 48.48
N PHE A 67 4.16 -24.07 47.71
CA PHE A 67 5.60 -23.84 47.66
C PHE A 67 6.12 -24.13 46.24
N TYR A 68 7.36 -23.72 45.97
CA TYR A 68 8.05 -23.98 44.71
C TYR A 68 9.53 -24.26 45.00
N GLU A 69 10.10 -25.21 44.28
CA GLU A 69 11.53 -25.57 44.34
C GLU A 69 12.07 -25.42 42.92
N LEU A 70 12.96 -24.44 42.70
CA LEU A 70 13.59 -24.18 41.41
C LEU A 70 15.03 -24.67 41.47
N CYS A 71 15.34 -25.75 40.74
CA CYS A 71 16.69 -26.33 40.73
C CYS A 71 17.70 -25.46 39.96
N GLU A 72 17.27 -24.91 38.82
CA GLU A 72 18.05 -24.01 37.96
C GLU A 72 17.07 -23.08 37.22
N LEU A 73 17.51 -21.87 36.86
CA LEU A 73 16.72 -20.89 36.10
C LEU A 73 17.64 -20.07 35.20
N GLU A 74 17.53 -20.28 33.88
CA GLU A 74 18.22 -19.48 32.88
C GLU A 74 17.27 -18.44 32.26
N VAL A 75 17.62 -17.15 32.34
CA VAL A 75 16.83 -16.07 31.75
C VAL A 75 17.60 -15.46 30.57
N TYR A 76 17.23 -15.87 29.36
CA TYR A 76 17.82 -15.37 28.13
C TYR A 76 17.17 -14.03 27.73
N GLY A 77 17.97 -12.97 27.59
CA GLY A 77 17.47 -11.63 27.28
C GLY A 77 18.56 -10.61 27.02
N CYS A 78 18.20 -9.51 26.34
CA CYS A 78 19.12 -8.42 26.05
C CYS A 78 19.02 -7.29 27.08
N ARG A 79 20.18 -6.83 27.58
CA ARG A 79 20.28 -5.72 28.54
C ARG A 79 19.85 -4.36 27.97
N GLN A 80 19.89 -4.22 26.64
CA GLN A 80 19.40 -3.04 25.91
C GLN A 80 18.10 -3.40 25.17
N VAL A 81 17.21 -2.42 25.04
CA VAL A 81 16.00 -2.52 24.21
C VAL A 81 16.32 -2.27 22.74
N GLY A 82 15.52 -2.82 21.83
CA GLY A 82 15.67 -2.60 20.38
C GLY A 82 16.81 -3.37 19.72
N VAL A 83 17.35 -4.40 20.37
CA VAL A 83 18.36 -5.32 19.83
C VAL A 83 17.96 -6.79 20.00
N TYR A 84 18.52 -7.67 19.17
CA TYR A 84 18.27 -9.11 19.13
C TYR A 84 19.52 -9.90 18.70
N GLY A 85 19.40 -11.23 18.66
CA GLY A 85 20.48 -12.18 18.44
C GLY A 85 21.13 -12.62 19.76
N LEU A 86 21.86 -13.74 19.72
CA LEU A 86 22.51 -14.33 20.91
C LEU A 86 23.43 -13.33 21.62
N ASP A 87 24.17 -12.53 20.84
CA ASP A 87 25.12 -11.52 21.32
C ASP A 87 24.47 -10.15 21.54
N CYS A 88 23.15 -10.01 21.34
CA CYS A 88 22.39 -8.76 21.43
C CYS A 88 22.93 -7.59 20.58
N ASN A 89 23.68 -7.88 19.51
CA ASN A 89 24.34 -6.89 18.67
C ASN A 89 23.55 -6.52 17.39
N LYS A 90 22.43 -7.19 17.08
CA LYS A 90 21.64 -6.89 15.87
C LYS A 90 20.52 -5.91 16.22
N PRO A 91 20.44 -4.71 15.63
CA PRO A 91 19.32 -3.79 15.90
C PRO A 91 18.03 -4.35 15.31
N CYS A 92 16.93 -4.27 16.06
CA CYS A 92 15.59 -4.62 15.57
C CYS A 92 15.24 -3.85 14.28
N PRO A 93 14.40 -4.40 13.38
CA PRO A 93 13.99 -3.73 12.15
C PRO A 93 13.42 -2.31 12.36
N VAL A 94 13.65 -1.43 11.37
CA VAL A 94 13.32 0.01 11.46
C VAL A 94 11.84 0.30 11.65
N ASN A 95 10.97 -0.54 11.08
CA ASN A 95 9.51 -0.36 11.10
C ASN A 95 8.82 -1.21 12.17
N CYS A 96 9.55 -1.82 13.11
CA CYS A 96 8.91 -2.38 14.31
C CYS A 96 8.32 -1.23 15.14
N GLN A 97 7.09 -1.41 15.63
CA GLN A 97 6.50 -0.53 16.63
C GLN A 97 7.42 -0.39 17.84
N GLU A 98 7.68 0.85 18.28
CA GLU A 98 8.60 1.20 19.38
C GLU A 98 10.02 0.60 19.22
N ARG A 99 10.41 0.22 18.00
CA ARG A 99 11.63 -0.54 17.71
C ARG A 99 11.72 -1.91 18.42
N ARG A 100 10.61 -2.48 18.91
CA ARG A 100 10.59 -3.74 19.67
C ARG A 100 10.46 -4.99 18.79
N CYS A 101 11.35 -5.96 19.01
CA CYS A 101 11.34 -7.26 18.33
C CYS A 101 11.71 -8.41 19.29
N VAL A 102 11.35 -9.65 18.92
CA VAL A 102 11.65 -10.85 19.71
C VAL A 102 13.15 -11.15 19.64
N ILE A 103 13.78 -11.33 20.80
CA ILE A 103 15.25 -11.42 20.96
C ILE A 103 15.94 -12.54 20.18
N ASN A 104 15.25 -13.63 19.83
CA ASN A 104 15.84 -14.78 19.15
C ASN A 104 15.68 -14.71 17.61
N THR A 105 14.53 -14.27 17.10
CA THR A 105 14.24 -14.21 15.65
C THR A 105 14.41 -12.83 15.02
N GLY A 106 14.38 -11.76 15.81
CA GLY A 106 14.31 -10.38 15.29
C GLY A 106 12.94 -10.00 14.72
N HIS A 107 11.90 -10.83 14.90
CA HIS A 107 10.55 -10.52 14.45
C HIS A 107 9.94 -9.38 15.27
N CYS A 108 9.34 -8.39 14.63
CA CYS A 108 8.69 -7.27 15.30
C CYS A 108 7.47 -7.73 16.12
N LEU A 109 7.20 -7.07 17.24
CA LEU A 109 5.98 -7.32 18.04
C LEU A 109 4.72 -6.66 17.46
N GLY A 110 4.92 -5.71 16.54
CA GLY A 110 3.91 -4.99 15.78
C GLY A 110 4.61 -4.11 14.73
N CYS A 111 3.90 -3.67 13.70
CA CYS A 111 4.45 -2.82 12.63
C CYS A 111 3.96 -1.37 12.74
N LEU A 112 4.80 -0.43 12.33
CA LEU A 112 4.36 0.95 12.04
C LEU A 112 3.34 0.95 10.89
N SER A 113 2.40 1.89 10.94
CA SER A 113 1.34 2.07 9.95
C SER A 113 1.90 2.07 8.52
N GLY A 114 1.33 1.24 7.65
CA GLY A 114 1.79 1.09 6.26
C GLY A 114 2.84 0.00 6.02
N TYR A 115 3.23 -0.76 7.05
CA TYR A 115 4.17 -1.87 6.95
C TYR A 115 3.60 -3.18 7.51
N GLN A 116 4.11 -4.30 7.02
CA GLN A 116 3.64 -5.66 7.33
C GLN A 116 4.76 -6.71 7.22
N GLY A 117 4.44 -7.94 7.60
CA GLY A 117 5.36 -9.08 7.63
C GLY A 117 6.21 -9.13 8.91
N LEU A 118 6.83 -10.28 9.16
CA LEU A 118 7.49 -10.61 10.44
C LEU A 118 8.56 -9.60 10.89
N THR A 119 9.20 -8.90 9.96
CA THR A 119 10.23 -7.87 10.23
C THR A 119 9.80 -6.46 9.82
N CYS A 120 8.51 -6.26 9.47
CA CYS A 120 7.96 -5.00 8.97
C CYS A 120 8.73 -4.37 7.78
N SER A 121 9.48 -5.18 7.03
CA SER A 121 10.27 -4.75 5.88
C SER A 121 9.46 -4.64 4.59
N GLN A 122 8.20 -5.11 4.60
CA GLN A 122 7.30 -5.04 3.46
C GLN A 122 6.33 -3.88 3.67
N VAL A 123 6.13 -3.04 2.65
CA VAL A 123 5.01 -2.08 2.63
C VAL A 123 3.67 -2.82 2.49
N CYS A 124 2.56 -2.15 2.81
CA CYS A 124 1.23 -2.71 2.54
C CYS A 124 1.05 -3.14 1.08
N LYS A 125 0.30 -4.23 0.90
CA LYS A 125 -0.07 -4.75 -0.42
C LYS A 125 -0.86 -3.69 -1.19
N GLN A 126 -0.67 -3.63 -2.51
CA GLN A 126 -1.44 -2.77 -3.40
C GLN A 126 -2.95 -2.86 -3.12
N GLY A 127 -3.59 -1.69 -2.97
CA GLY A 127 -4.99 -1.55 -2.58
C GLY A 127 -5.22 -1.41 -1.06
N PHE A 128 -4.18 -1.50 -0.23
CA PHE A 128 -4.28 -1.42 1.24
C PHE A 128 -3.30 -0.42 1.87
N PHE A 129 -3.67 0.13 3.02
CA PHE A 129 -2.89 1.11 3.76
C PHE A 129 -3.13 1.04 5.28
N GLY A 130 -2.27 1.72 6.04
CA GLY A 130 -2.47 1.98 7.46
C GLY A 130 -2.08 0.84 8.38
N ASP A 131 -2.66 0.86 9.57
CA ASP A 131 -2.36 -0.03 10.67
C ASP A 131 -2.77 -1.47 10.32
N GLU A 132 -1.85 -2.41 10.48
CA GLU A 132 -1.95 -3.81 10.01
C GLU A 132 -2.33 -3.98 8.52
N CYS A 133 -2.17 -2.92 7.71
CA CYS A 133 -2.67 -2.85 6.34
C CYS A 133 -4.18 -3.12 6.21
N SER A 134 -4.95 -2.81 7.26
CA SER A 134 -6.38 -3.13 7.37
C SER A 134 -7.30 -2.25 6.49
N ARG A 135 -6.88 -1.03 6.14
CA ARG A 135 -7.72 -0.06 5.40
C ARG A 135 -7.53 -0.21 3.89
N ARG A 136 -8.60 -0.15 3.11
CA ARG A 136 -8.55 -0.18 1.63
C ARG A 136 -8.40 1.21 1.03
N CYS A 137 -7.60 1.33 -0.03
CA CYS A 137 -7.52 2.55 -0.84
C CYS A 137 -8.89 2.94 -1.43
N GLY A 138 -9.13 4.25 -1.59
CA GLY A 138 -10.22 4.76 -2.44
C GLY A 138 -9.86 4.71 -3.93
N ASN A 139 -10.69 5.35 -4.75
CA ASN A 139 -10.55 5.35 -6.22
C ASN A 139 -9.49 6.37 -6.69
N CYS A 140 -8.23 6.08 -6.34
CA CYS A 140 -7.07 6.83 -6.80
C CYS A 140 -6.90 6.74 -8.32
N ARG A 141 -6.56 7.87 -8.93
CA ARG A 141 -6.53 8.04 -10.39
C ARG A 141 -5.76 6.94 -11.13
N ASN A 142 -6.31 6.47 -12.24
CA ASN A 142 -5.73 5.43 -13.11
C ASN A 142 -5.41 4.12 -12.34
N GLN A 143 -6.24 3.75 -11.34
CA GLN A 143 -6.04 2.55 -10.49
C GLN A 143 -4.69 2.53 -9.74
N GLN A 144 -4.08 3.69 -9.50
CA GLN A 144 -2.81 3.77 -8.78
C GLN A 144 -2.95 3.37 -7.31
N THR A 145 -1.89 2.78 -6.75
CA THR A 145 -1.83 2.46 -5.32
C THR A 145 -1.86 3.74 -4.49
N CYS A 146 -2.75 3.82 -3.49
CA CYS A 146 -2.71 4.89 -2.50
C CYS A 146 -1.46 4.79 -1.62
N HIS A 147 -1.06 5.91 -1.02
CA HIS A 147 0.12 5.97 -0.15
C HIS A 147 -0.07 5.08 1.10
N HIS A 148 0.76 4.04 1.20
CA HIS A 148 0.61 2.92 2.13
C HIS A 148 0.44 3.28 3.62
N ILE A 149 0.90 4.45 4.08
CA ILE A 149 0.76 4.86 5.49
C ILE A 149 -0.63 5.46 5.78
N ASN A 150 -1.10 6.38 4.92
CA ASN A 150 -2.25 7.25 5.21
C ASN A 150 -3.42 7.12 4.22
N GLY A 151 -3.25 6.46 3.07
CA GLY A 151 -4.30 6.26 2.08
C GLY A 151 -4.45 7.39 1.05
N SER A 152 -3.51 8.33 0.97
CA SER A 152 -3.59 9.47 0.04
C SER A 152 -3.35 9.07 -1.43
N CYS A 153 -4.05 9.74 -2.36
CA CYS A 153 -3.92 9.52 -3.79
C CYS A 153 -3.10 10.67 -4.43
N LEU A 154 -1.78 10.47 -4.59
CA LEU A 154 -0.84 11.54 -5.03
C LEU A 154 -1.23 12.20 -6.37
N ASN A 155 -1.83 11.46 -7.31
CA ASN A 155 -2.22 11.97 -8.63
C ASN A 155 -3.71 12.36 -8.74
N GLY A 156 -4.37 12.55 -7.60
CA GLY A 156 -5.79 12.86 -7.49
C GLY A 156 -6.69 11.62 -7.67
N CYS A 157 -7.96 11.88 -7.97
CA CYS A 157 -8.99 10.86 -8.12
C CYS A 157 -9.33 10.57 -9.57
N ASP A 158 -9.97 9.41 -9.79
CA ASP A 158 -10.79 9.16 -10.98
C ASP A 158 -12.12 9.96 -10.90
N GLU A 159 -13.03 9.72 -11.83
CA GLU A 159 -14.29 10.48 -11.97
C GLU A 159 -15.34 10.06 -10.92
N GLY A 160 -16.26 10.95 -10.57
CA GLY A 160 -17.32 10.68 -9.60
C GLY A 160 -16.90 10.66 -8.12
N VAL A 161 -15.62 10.94 -7.83
CA VAL A 161 -15.06 10.99 -6.46
C VAL A 161 -14.14 12.20 -6.24
N LYS A 162 -14.03 12.60 -4.97
CA LYS A 162 -13.23 13.71 -4.44
C LYS A 162 -12.59 13.35 -3.10
N GLY A 163 -11.84 14.30 -2.55
CA GLY A 163 -11.07 14.13 -1.30
C GLY A 163 -9.66 13.62 -1.55
N TRP A 164 -8.78 13.76 -0.55
CA TRP A 164 -7.35 13.46 -0.65
C TRP A 164 -7.02 11.95 -0.74
N ASN A 165 -7.99 11.10 -0.39
CA ASN A 165 -7.95 9.64 -0.41
C ASN A 165 -8.97 9.02 -1.39
N CYS A 166 -9.74 9.84 -2.11
CA CYS A 166 -10.73 9.44 -3.10
C CYS A 166 -11.79 8.43 -2.61
N THR A 167 -12.22 8.56 -1.35
CA THR A 167 -13.34 7.78 -0.76
C THR A 167 -14.65 8.55 -0.67
N THR A 168 -14.65 9.86 -0.95
CA THR A 168 -15.86 10.69 -0.91
C THR A 168 -16.41 10.83 -2.32
N GLU A 169 -17.70 10.58 -2.51
CA GLU A 169 -18.38 10.70 -3.81
C GLU A 169 -18.64 12.18 -4.14
N CYS A 170 -18.95 12.51 -5.39
CA CYS A 170 -19.44 13.86 -5.72
C CYS A 170 -20.79 14.16 -5.04
N ASP A 171 -21.04 15.41 -4.68
CA ASP A 171 -22.37 15.83 -4.23
C ASP A 171 -23.33 15.81 -5.44
N PRO A 172 -24.65 15.58 -5.28
CA PRO A 172 -25.55 15.22 -6.40
C PRO A 172 -25.61 16.20 -7.58
N SER A 173 -25.24 17.47 -7.37
CA SER A 173 -25.22 18.52 -8.40
C SER A 173 -23.87 18.69 -9.11
N PHE A 174 -22.87 17.85 -8.81
CA PHE A 174 -21.52 17.91 -9.36
C PHE A 174 -21.08 16.58 -9.98
N TYR A 175 -20.33 16.65 -11.08
CA TYR A 175 -19.84 15.47 -11.79
C TYR A 175 -18.41 15.63 -12.33
N GLY A 176 -17.90 14.53 -12.88
CA GLY A 176 -16.60 14.44 -13.54
C GLY A 176 -15.43 14.37 -12.57
N LYS A 177 -14.24 14.65 -13.09
CA LYS A 177 -13.00 14.53 -12.33
C LYS A 177 -12.90 15.59 -11.24
N HIS A 178 -12.67 15.15 -10.00
CA HIS A 178 -12.68 16.00 -8.80
C HIS A 178 -14.00 16.77 -8.57
N CYS A 179 -15.11 16.37 -9.22
CA CYS A 179 -16.43 16.99 -9.05
C CYS A 179 -16.48 18.50 -9.38
N ILE A 180 -15.76 18.95 -10.43
CA ILE A 180 -15.66 20.37 -10.80
C ILE A 180 -16.73 20.86 -11.78
N HIS A 181 -17.59 19.98 -12.29
CA HIS A 181 -18.60 20.33 -13.28
C HIS A 181 -20.01 20.28 -12.67
N ASN A 182 -20.74 21.40 -12.74
CA ASN A 182 -22.13 21.43 -12.31
C ASN A 182 -23.03 20.68 -13.30
N CYS A 183 -24.00 19.93 -12.77
CA CYS A 183 -25.16 19.42 -13.51
C CYS A 183 -25.89 20.56 -14.23
N SER A 184 -26.67 20.24 -15.27
CA SER A 184 -27.40 21.26 -16.04
C SER A 184 -28.71 21.63 -15.35
N GLU A 185 -29.01 22.93 -15.30
CA GLU A 185 -30.34 23.44 -14.95
C GLU A 185 -31.44 22.91 -15.88
N ASN A 186 -31.07 22.41 -17.07
CA ASN A 186 -31.97 21.80 -18.04
C ASN A 186 -32.11 20.28 -17.92
N CYS A 187 -31.46 19.65 -16.92
CA CYS A 187 -31.84 18.29 -16.50
C CYS A 187 -33.32 18.27 -16.08
N ASN A 188 -34.05 17.20 -16.38
CA ASN A 188 -35.47 17.09 -16.04
C ASN A 188 -35.67 17.16 -14.51
N VAL A 189 -34.87 16.40 -13.76
CA VAL A 189 -34.62 16.64 -12.32
C VAL A 189 -33.54 17.73 -12.18
N THR A 190 -33.92 18.94 -11.74
CA THR A 190 -32.97 20.04 -11.54
C THR A 190 -31.90 19.65 -10.52
N GLY A 191 -30.62 19.78 -10.89
CA GLY A 191 -29.50 19.54 -9.98
C GLY A 191 -29.21 18.08 -9.63
N SER A 192 -29.82 17.11 -10.34
CA SER A 192 -29.45 15.68 -10.28
C SER A 192 -28.92 15.23 -11.64
N CYS A 193 -27.69 14.70 -11.65
CA CYS A 193 -27.10 14.04 -12.81
C CYS A 193 -26.06 13.00 -12.39
N ASP A 194 -25.73 12.08 -13.29
CA ASP A 194 -24.69 11.08 -13.03
C ASP A 194 -23.34 11.74 -12.70
N ARG A 195 -22.72 11.28 -11.61
CA ARG A 195 -21.49 11.86 -11.07
C ARG A 195 -20.25 11.62 -11.91
N PHE A 196 -20.25 10.65 -12.84
CA PHE A 196 -19.10 10.38 -13.69
C PHE A 196 -19.16 11.27 -14.94
N PHE A 197 -20.25 11.19 -15.70
CA PHE A 197 -20.35 11.82 -17.03
C PHE A 197 -21.31 13.01 -17.11
N GLY A 198 -22.09 13.28 -16.06
CA GLY A 198 -23.03 14.40 -16.00
C GLY A 198 -24.35 14.15 -16.73
N GLU A 199 -24.72 12.88 -16.92
CA GLU A 199 -25.95 12.50 -17.61
C GLU A 199 -27.18 12.82 -16.75
N CYS A 200 -28.12 13.61 -17.29
CA CYS A 200 -29.25 14.13 -16.52
C CYS A 200 -30.27 13.06 -16.13
N GLU A 201 -30.59 12.97 -14.83
CA GLU A 201 -31.62 12.04 -14.35
C GLU A 201 -32.99 12.41 -14.92
N GLY A 202 -33.67 11.42 -15.51
CA GLY A 202 -34.94 11.63 -16.21
C GLY A 202 -34.82 12.39 -17.55
N GLY A 203 -33.60 12.57 -18.08
CA GLY A 203 -33.34 13.20 -19.38
C GLY A 203 -33.39 14.73 -19.34
N CYS A 204 -33.75 15.35 -20.47
CA CYS A 204 -33.74 16.80 -20.66
C CYS A 204 -35.13 17.43 -20.56
N LYS A 205 -35.17 18.68 -20.05
CA LYS A 205 -36.34 19.56 -20.20
C LYS A 205 -36.61 19.85 -21.69
N PRO A 206 -37.86 20.09 -22.11
CA PRO A 206 -38.21 20.32 -23.51
C PRO A 206 -37.36 21.41 -24.17
N GLY A 207 -36.93 21.17 -25.41
CA GLY A 207 -36.04 22.07 -26.15
C GLY A 207 -34.54 21.88 -25.90
N TRP A 208 -34.13 20.91 -25.05
CA TRP A 208 -32.72 20.58 -24.79
C TRP A 208 -32.38 19.13 -25.16
N THR A 209 -31.10 18.89 -25.45
CA THR A 209 -30.55 17.60 -25.89
C THR A 209 -29.07 17.42 -25.49
N GLY A 210 -28.52 16.24 -25.80
CA GLY A 210 -27.22 15.74 -25.34
C GLY A 210 -27.26 15.23 -23.89
N ILE A 211 -26.36 14.31 -23.52
CA ILE A 211 -26.39 13.62 -22.21
C ILE A 211 -26.47 14.59 -21.02
N THR A 212 -25.76 15.72 -21.07
CA THR A 212 -25.75 16.73 -19.99
C THR A 212 -26.78 17.84 -20.20
N CYS A 213 -27.71 17.73 -21.16
CA CYS A 213 -28.72 18.74 -21.50
C CYS A 213 -28.16 20.18 -21.61
N LYS A 214 -27.06 20.34 -22.37
CA LYS A 214 -26.39 21.63 -22.63
C LYS A 214 -26.49 22.08 -24.09
N GLN A 215 -27.07 21.25 -24.98
CA GLN A 215 -27.33 21.60 -26.38
C GLN A 215 -28.81 21.96 -26.54
N ILE A 216 -29.12 23.00 -27.32
CA ILE A 216 -30.50 23.31 -27.70
C ILE A 216 -30.92 22.36 -28.81
N SER A 217 -32.13 21.82 -28.70
CA SER A 217 -32.78 21.02 -29.75
C SER A 217 -33.24 21.93 -30.89
N THR A 218 -32.29 22.44 -31.67
CA THR A 218 -32.59 23.05 -32.97
C THR A 218 -33.26 21.99 -33.82
N ALA A 219 -34.56 22.14 -34.06
CA ALA A 219 -35.26 21.35 -35.07
C ALA A 219 -34.48 21.48 -36.39
N SER A 220 -34.26 20.35 -37.07
CA SER A 220 -33.45 20.32 -38.28
C SER A 220 -34.18 21.02 -39.42
N GLU A 221 -33.94 22.33 -39.55
CA GLU A 221 -34.10 23.03 -40.82
C GLU A 221 -33.07 22.46 -41.80
N GLU A 222 -33.40 21.33 -42.43
CA GLU A 222 -32.74 20.85 -43.66
C GLU A 222 -33.13 21.76 -44.85
N SER A 223 -33.02 23.07 -44.65
CA SER A 223 -33.36 24.11 -45.61
C SER A 223 -32.26 24.23 -46.67
N GLN A 224 -32.29 23.28 -47.60
CA GLN A 224 -31.76 23.39 -48.96
C GLN A 224 -30.23 23.48 -49.14
N VAL A 225 -29.46 22.58 -48.51
CA VAL A 225 -28.03 22.39 -48.86
C VAL A 225 -27.83 21.49 -50.11
N SER A 226 -28.90 20.90 -50.67
CA SER A 226 -28.85 20.02 -51.85
C SER A 226 -28.49 20.73 -53.16
N ALA A 227 -28.93 21.97 -53.36
CA ALA A 227 -28.72 22.70 -54.62
C ALA A 227 -27.26 23.13 -54.84
N ILE A 228 -26.58 23.60 -53.78
CA ILE A 228 -25.22 24.16 -53.86
C ILE A 228 -24.21 23.05 -54.18
N VAL A 229 -24.30 21.90 -53.51
CA VAL A 229 -23.37 20.78 -53.69
C VAL A 229 -23.46 20.22 -55.11
N GLY A 230 -24.68 20.03 -55.65
CA GLY A 230 -24.88 19.54 -57.01
C GLY A 230 -24.30 20.46 -58.09
N GLY A 231 -24.51 21.78 -57.95
CA GLY A 231 -23.95 22.77 -58.88
C GLY A 231 -22.42 22.79 -58.89
N ILE A 232 -21.80 22.78 -57.70
CA ILE A 232 -20.33 22.73 -57.58
C ILE A 232 -19.77 21.44 -58.19
N PHE A 233 -20.41 20.29 -57.94
CA PHE A 233 -19.95 19.00 -58.47
C PHE A 233 -20.03 18.96 -60.01
N ALA A 234 -21.11 19.49 -60.60
CA ALA A 234 -21.23 19.61 -62.06
C ALA A 234 -20.14 20.51 -62.67
N VAL A 235 -19.85 21.66 -62.06
CA VAL A 235 -18.77 22.56 -62.51
C VAL A 235 -17.39 21.89 -62.39
N ILE A 236 -17.11 21.17 -61.30
CA ILE A 236 -15.86 20.41 -61.13
C ILE A 236 -15.74 19.31 -62.20
N VAL A 237 -16.80 18.56 -62.50
CA VAL A 237 -16.79 17.54 -63.56
C VAL A 237 -16.52 18.17 -64.94
N VAL A 238 -17.14 19.31 -65.28
CA VAL A 238 -16.86 20.04 -66.53
C VAL A 238 -15.41 20.51 -66.60
N ILE A 239 -14.85 21.04 -65.51
CA ILE A 239 -13.44 21.45 -65.42
C ILE A 239 -12.50 20.24 -65.60
N LEU A 240 -12.79 19.10 -64.96
CA LEU A 240 -11.98 17.89 -65.10
C LEU A 240 -12.01 17.34 -66.53
N ILE A 241 -13.17 17.38 -67.20
CA ILE A 241 -13.30 17.02 -68.62
C ILE A 241 -12.48 17.98 -69.49
N ALA A 242 -12.57 19.29 -69.27
CA ALA A 242 -11.80 20.29 -70.01
C ALA A 242 -10.28 20.10 -69.82
N VAL A 243 -9.82 19.83 -68.59
CA VAL A 243 -8.42 19.53 -68.28
C VAL A 243 -7.98 18.23 -68.97
N ALA A 244 -8.80 17.17 -68.96
CA ALA A 244 -8.51 15.93 -69.66
C ALA A 244 -8.37 16.15 -71.19
N VAL A 245 -9.27 16.94 -71.80
CA VAL A 245 -9.19 17.34 -73.22
C VAL A 245 -7.90 18.12 -73.49
N VAL A 246 -7.52 19.08 -72.64
CA VAL A 246 -6.26 19.83 -72.80
C VAL A 246 -5.03 18.92 -72.66
N ILE A 247 -5.05 17.94 -71.76
CA ILE A 247 -3.97 16.94 -71.61
C ILE A 247 -3.88 16.05 -72.85
N LEU A 248 -5.01 15.57 -73.39
CA LEU A 248 -5.04 14.79 -74.63
C LEU A 248 -4.57 15.61 -75.83
N TYR A 249 -4.99 16.86 -75.95
CA TYR A 249 -4.55 17.78 -77.01
C TYR A 249 -3.03 18.07 -76.93
N LYS A 250 -2.48 18.25 -75.72
CA LYS A 250 -1.01 18.35 -75.51
C LYS A 250 -0.26 17.05 -75.77
N ARG A 251 -0.88 15.87 -75.58
CA ARG A 251 -0.29 14.57 -75.97
C ARG A 251 -0.29 14.36 -77.49
N LEU A 252 -1.28 14.90 -78.20
CA LEU A 252 -1.35 14.87 -79.67
C LEU A 252 -0.44 15.91 -80.36
N ASN A 253 -0.07 16.99 -79.67
CA ASN A 253 0.85 18.03 -80.18
C ASN A 253 2.01 18.32 -79.22
N PRO A 254 3.04 17.43 -79.15
CA PRO A 254 4.19 17.62 -78.27
C PRO A 254 5.17 18.67 -78.81
N ARG A 255 5.16 19.89 -78.24
CA ARG A 255 6.29 20.84 -78.35
C ARG A 255 7.31 20.60 -77.25
N ILE A 256 8.59 20.60 -77.64
CA ILE A 256 9.75 20.25 -76.80
C ILE A 256 10.14 21.40 -75.86
N SER A 257 10.43 21.10 -74.59
CA SER A 257 11.52 21.70 -73.79
C SER A 257 11.76 20.94 -72.47
N ARG A 258 12.96 21.08 -71.90
CA ARG A 258 13.43 20.42 -70.65
C ARG A 258 13.93 21.46 -69.64
N GLN A 259 13.80 21.17 -68.34
CA GLN A 259 14.80 21.28 -67.25
C GLN A 259 14.08 20.96 -65.92
N GLN A 260 14.55 20.15 -64.95
CA GLN A 260 15.86 19.87 -64.33
C GLN A 260 16.35 20.90 -63.29
N THR A 261 16.08 20.61 -62.00
CA THR A 261 16.98 20.66 -60.81
C THR A 261 16.18 20.09 -59.61
N ALA A 262 16.62 19.22 -58.69
CA ALA A 262 17.93 18.71 -58.23
C ALA A 262 18.61 19.54 -57.10
N GLY A 263 18.97 18.86 -56.00
CA GLY A 263 19.61 19.43 -54.79
C GLY A 263 18.61 19.82 -53.69
N ASN A 264 18.93 19.77 -52.39
CA ASN A 264 20.20 19.39 -51.73
C ASN A 264 19.91 18.83 -50.30
N LYS A 265 20.83 18.03 -49.74
CA LYS A 265 20.78 17.50 -48.35
C LYS A 265 22.20 17.47 -47.78
N ARG A 266 22.41 17.94 -46.55
CA ARG A 266 23.67 17.79 -45.80
C ARG A 266 23.42 17.42 -44.34
N THR A 267 24.42 16.78 -43.76
CA THR A 267 24.55 16.30 -42.38
C THR A 267 25.80 16.91 -41.74
N ASP A 268 25.82 17.02 -40.42
CA ASP A 268 26.97 16.68 -39.55
C ASP A 268 26.41 16.46 -38.11
N SER A 269 26.89 15.55 -37.24
CA SER A 269 28.25 15.34 -36.64
C SER A 269 28.58 16.44 -35.59
N SER A 270 29.21 16.25 -34.41
CA SER A 270 29.75 15.10 -33.61
C SER A 270 30.27 15.65 -32.24
N ASN A 271 30.66 14.93 -31.16
CA ASN A 271 30.47 13.57 -30.59
C ASN A 271 31.14 13.52 -29.16
N ASN A 272 31.16 12.36 -28.46
CA ASN A 272 31.98 11.95 -27.28
C ASN A 272 31.46 12.34 -25.85
N GLN A 273 31.58 11.56 -24.74
CA GLN A 273 32.40 10.39 -24.24
C GLN A 273 33.68 10.80 -23.45
N LYS A 274 34.17 10.21 -22.32
CA LYS A 274 33.99 8.93 -21.51
C LYS A 274 33.89 9.26 -19.97
N ASN A 275 34.08 8.49 -18.87
CA ASN A 275 34.53 7.11 -18.43
C ASN A 275 33.38 6.41 -17.60
N GLU A 276 33.39 5.17 -17.06
CA GLU A 276 34.35 4.05 -16.79
C GLU A 276 34.94 3.91 -15.34
N ASP A 277 35.60 2.76 -15.04
CA ASP A 277 36.26 2.30 -13.76
C ASP A 277 35.30 1.86 -12.57
N SER A 278 35.43 0.79 -11.72
CA SER A 278 36.36 -0.33 -11.31
C SER A 278 37.35 -0.08 -10.12
N GLU A 279 37.64 -1.01 -9.15
CA GLU A 279 37.15 -2.39 -8.84
C GLU A 279 37.56 -3.03 -7.45
N ASN A 280 36.87 -4.12 -7.04
CA ASN A 280 37.28 -5.36 -6.28
C ASN A 280 37.54 -5.44 -4.72
N TYR A 281 37.76 -6.70 -4.23
CA TYR A 281 37.56 -7.28 -2.87
C TYR A 281 38.72 -7.22 -1.83
N THR A 282 38.42 -7.41 -0.52
CA THR A 282 39.25 -8.22 0.45
C THR A 282 38.52 -8.61 1.76
N GLN A 283 39.14 -9.44 2.61
CA GLN A 283 38.63 -10.08 3.84
C GLN A 283 39.76 -10.21 4.89
N LEU A 284 39.53 -10.08 6.22
CA LEU A 284 40.37 -10.72 7.27
C LEU A 284 39.84 -10.62 8.74
N GLN A 285 39.79 -11.80 9.41
CA GLN A 285 40.06 -12.14 10.84
C GLN A 285 39.36 -11.46 12.05
N VAL A 286 39.64 -12.05 13.24
CA VAL A 286 38.92 -11.99 14.52
C VAL A 286 39.90 -11.61 15.65
N SER A 287 39.42 -10.91 16.67
CA SER A 287 40.05 -10.77 17.99
C SER A 287 39.05 -11.03 19.12
N ASN A 288 39.52 -11.57 20.25
CA ASN A 288 38.67 -12.04 21.35
C ASN A 288 38.31 -10.93 22.36
N GLU A 289 37.54 -11.35 23.40
CA GLU A 289 37.31 -10.68 24.69
C GLU A 289 36.30 -9.50 24.67
N ALA A 290 35.33 -9.41 25.58
CA ALA A 290 34.81 -10.42 26.53
C ALA A 290 33.36 -10.09 26.93
N CYS A 291 32.57 -11.10 27.29
CA CYS A 291 31.27 -10.92 27.96
C CYS A 291 31.18 -11.83 29.19
N GLN A 292 30.60 -11.30 30.26
CA GLN A 292 30.68 -11.84 31.62
C GLN A 292 29.38 -12.56 32.00
N TYR A 293 29.47 -13.81 32.48
CA TYR A 293 28.32 -14.58 32.95
C TYR A 293 28.05 -14.32 34.45
N ASP A 294 26.95 -13.63 34.77
CA ASP A 294 26.42 -13.60 36.14
C ASP A 294 25.61 -14.89 36.42
N VAL A 295 26.32 -16.01 36.59
CA VAL A 295 25.69 -17.30 36.95
C VAL A 295 25.32 -17.29 38.44
N LEU A 296 24.04 -17.03 38.74
CA LEU A 296 23.53 -16.98 40.11
C LEU A 296 23.27 -18.40 40.68
N LYS A 297 24.34 -19.19 40.76
CA LYS A 297 24.36 -20.58 41.24
C LYS A 297 24.19 -20.65 42.75
N ASN A 298 22.93 -20.77 43.20
CA ASN A 298 22.57 -21.04 44.60
C ASN A 298 21.69 -22.30 44.72
N CYS A 299 22.25 -23.46 44.36
CA CYS A 299 21.70 -24.74 44.81
C CYS A 299 22.11 -24.97 46.27
N LEU A 300 21.37 -24.39 47.22
CA LEU A 300 21.47 -24.76 48.63
C LEU A 300 20.74 -26.09 48.85
N LYS A 301 21.37 -26.99 49.62
CA LYS A 301 20.80 -28.24 50.13
C LYS A 301 20.11 -28.02 51.48
#